data_AF-A0A952Q4N9-F1
#
_entry.id   AF-A0A952Q4N9-F1
#
_cell.length_a   1.000
_cell.length_b   1.000
_cell.length_c   1.000
_cell.angle_alpha   90.00
_cell.angle_beta   90.00
_cell.angle_gamma   90.00
#
_symmetry.space_group_name_H-M   'P 1'
#
loop_
_entity.id
_entity.type
_entity.pdbx_description
1 polymer ?
#
loop_
_entity_poly.entity_id
_entity_poly.type
_entity_poly.pdbx_seq_one_letter_code
_entity_poly.pdbx_strand_id
1 'polypeptide(L)'
;MKKLLIALVAVAILAASVVVAAPASAATARTVTLTEAQANQLYIVTNPYNRAITSRVVDFQPTQVVISTSFEYRAGKTANTVTTIVPVISNGRLSWRVTSRARNGEAVPQDVINQINTSISTSWRNWVKGKLPTGKITSVTISDVDMVIAYTTAR
;
A
#
# COMPACT_ATOMS: atom_id res chain seq x y z
N MET A 1 -35.04 55.77 30.04
CA MET A 1 -34.98 54.37 30.50
C MET A 1 -35.33 53.31 29.42
N LYS A 2 -35.22 53.61 28.11
CA LYS A 2 -35.44 52.63 27.02
C LYS A 2 -34.16 52.22 26.28
N LYS A 3 -33.03 52.88 26.56
CA LYS A 3 -31.72 52.61 25.91
C LYS A 3 -30.83 51.63 26.70
N LEU A 4 -31.21 51.28 27.94
CA LEU A 4 -30.48 50.33 28.80
C LEU A 4 -30.97 48.88 28.64
N LEU A 5 -32.18 48.66 28.13
CA LEU A 5 -32.74 47.32 27.91
C LEU A 5 -32.26 46.65 26.61
N ILE A 6 -31.75 47.41 25.65
CA ILE A 6 -31.29 46.88 24.35
C ILE A 6 -29.85 46.34 24.45
N ALA A 7 -29.04 46.89 25.36
CA ALA A 7 -27.67 46.43 25.59
C ALA A 7 -27.60 45.06 26.30
N LEU A 8 -28.60 44.73 27.13
CA LEU A 8 -28.62 43.45 27.86
C LEU A 8 -29.06 42.26 26.99
N VAL A 9 -29.87 42.51 25.95
CA VAL A 9 -30.34 41.47 25.02
C VAL A 9 -29.27 41.13 23.98
N ALA A 10 -28.41 42.09 23.60
CA ALA A 10 -27.32 41.83 22.65
C ALA A 10 -26.16 41.00 23.25
N VAL A 11 -25.95 41.07 24.56
CA VAL A 11 -24.89 40.28 25.25
C VAL A 11 -25.36 38.84 25.56
N ALA A 12 -26.68 38.61 25.67
CA ALA A 12 -27.24 37.28 25.93
C ALA A 12 -27.24 36.34 24.71
N ILE A 13 -27.18 36.88 23.48
CA ILE A 13 -27.20 36.07 22.24
C ILE A 13 -25.78 35.63 21.83
N LEU A 14 -24.72 36.23 22.39
CA LEU A 14 -23.33 35.88 22.07
C LEU A 14 -22.74 34.73 22.93
N ALA A 15 -23.49 34.23 23.92
CA ALA A 15 -22.97 33.33 24.95
C ALA A 15 -23.35 31.84 24.78
N ALA A 16 -24.10 31.45 23.75
CA ALA A 16 -24.69 30.11 23.68
C ALA A 16 -24.28 29.25 22.46
N SER A 17 -23.30 29.65 21.65
CA SER A 17 -22.72 28.80 20.62
C SER A 17 -21.34 28.29 21.02
N VAL A 18 -21.25 27.63 22.17
CA VAL A 18 -20.20 26.63 22.36
C VAL A 18 -20.62 25.45 21.50
N VAL A 19 -20.19 25.45 20.23
CA VAL A 19 -20.15 24.22 19.45
C VAL A 19 -19.23 23.31 20.23
N VAL A 20 -19.81 22.40 21.02
CA VAL A 20 -19.09 21.26 21.57
C VAL A 20 -18.70 20.47 20.33
N ALA A 21 -17.51 20.76 19.81
CA ALA A 21 -16.86 19.92 18.83
C ALA A 21 -16.77 18.55 19.52
N ALA A 22 -17.64 17.63 19.09
CA ALA A 22 -17.52 16.24 19.48
C ALA A 22 -16.05 15.85 19.28
N PRO A 23 -15.41 15.15 20.24
CA PRO A 23 -14.04 14.73 20.04
C PRO A 23 -14.00 13.94 18.73
N ALA A 24 -13.36 14.50 17.72
CA ALA A 24 -13.08 13.76 16.50
C ALA A 24 -12.36 12.50 16.98
N SER A 25 -12.95 11.33 16.72
CA SER A 25 -12.35 10.04 17.08
C SER A 25 -10.90 10.07 16.59
N ALA A 26 -9.97 10.17 17.55
CA ALA A 26 -8.57 10.37 17.22
C ALA A 26 -8.06 9.09 16.55
N ALA A 27 -7.88 9.15 15.24
CA ALA A 27 -7.37 8.04 14.47
C ALA A 27 -5.98 7.68 15.01
N THR A 28 -5.80 6.44 15.47
CA THR A 28 -4.53 6.01 16.06
C THR A 28 -3.56 5.68 14.94
N ALA A 29 -2.42 6.38 14.90
CA ALA A 29 -1.34 6.08 13.97
C ALA A 29 -0.60 4.82 14.43
N ARG A 30 -0.33 3.93 13.47
CA ARG A 30 0.42 2.68 13.67
C ARG A 30 1.40 2.48 12.52
N THR A 31 2.45 1.74 12.78
CA THR A 31 3.44 1.32 11.78
C THR A 31 3.60 -0.19 11.81
N VAL A 32 3.87 -0.77 10.64
CA VAL A 32 4.31 -2.15 10.48
C VAL A 32 5.58 -2.12 9.65
N THR A 33 6.62 -2.80 10.14
CA THR A 33 7.87 -2.98 9.42
C THR A 33 7.96 -4.41 8.93
N LEU A 34 8.30 -4.57 7.65
CA LEU A 34 8.66 -5.84 7.03
C LEU A 34 10.12 -5.73 6.61
N THR A 35 10.99 -6.62 7.10
CA THR A 35 12.37 -6.68 6.61
C THR A 35 12.45 -7.50 5.32
N GLU A 36 13.48 -7.27 4.51
CA GLU A 36 13.72 -8.08 3.31
C GLU A 36 13.87 -9.57 3.64
N ALA A 37 14.58 -9.89 4.73
CA ALA A 37 14.73 -11.27 5.19
C ALA A 37 13.37 -11.91 5.50
N GLN A 38 12.47 -11.18 6.16
CA GLN A 38 11.10 -11.64 6.42
C GLN A 38 10.30 -11.78 5.12
N ALA A 39 10.45 -10.85 4.17
CA ALA A 39 9.78 -10.91 2.87
C ALA A 39 10.19 -12.18 2.09
N ASN A 40 11.47 -12.53 2.11
CA ASN A 40 12.00 -13.75 1.48
C ASN A 40 11.59 -15.04 2.21
N GLN A 41 11.17 -14.96 3.46
CA GLN A 41 10.64 -16.09 4.23
C GLN A 41 9.13 -16.30 4.05
N LEU A 42 8.42 -15.37 3.39
CA LEU A 42 6.99 -15.51 3.16
C LEU A 42 6.68 -16.78 2.37
N TYR A 43 5.62 -17.49 2.76
CA TYR A 43 5.20 -18.74 2.12
C TYR A 43 4.99 -18.59 0.61
N ILE A 44 4.49 -17.45 0.13
CA ILE A 44 4.29 -17.21 -1.30
C ILE A 44 5.60 -17.06 -2.08
N VAL A 45 6.70 -16.75 -1.41
CA VAL A 45 8.05 -16.64 -1.97
C VAL A 45 8.75 -18.00 -1.92
N THR A 46 8.71 -18.67 -0.78
CA THR A 46 9.34 -19.98 -0.57
C THR A 46 8.59 -21.16 -1.19
N ASN A 47 7.26 -21.05 -1.35
CA ASN A 47 6.41 -22.03 -2.00
C ASN A 47 5.50 -21.38 -3.06
N PRO A 48 6.04 -21.06 -4.25
CA PRO A 48 5.27 -20.43 -5.30
C PRO A 48 4.19 -21.38 -5.85
N TYR A 49 2.96 -20.86 -6.03
CA TYR A 49 1.84 -21.62 -6.60
C TYR A 49 2.14 -22.19 -8.00
N ASN A 50 2.91 -21.46 -8.82
CA ASN A 50 3.33 -21.95 -10.13
C ASN A 50 4.54 -22.87 -9.98
N ARG A 51 4.34 -24.16 -10.26
CA ARG A 51 5.38 -25.20 -10.19
C ARG A 51 6.55 -25.00 -11.16
N ALA A 52 6.38 -24.17 -12.20
CA ALA A 52 7.49 -23.81 -13.07
C ALA A 52 8.47 -22.85 -12.38
N ILE A 53 8.12 -22.23 -11.25
CA ILE A 53 9.01 -21.32 -10.55
C ILE A 53 9.94 -22.13 -9.67
N THR A 54 11.23 -22.05 -9.95
CA THR A 54 12.29 -22.77 -9.21
C THR A 54 12.88 -21.91 -8.11
N SER A 55 12.89 -20.59 -8.28
CA SER A 55 13.31 -19.64 -7.25
C SER A 55 12.57 -18.32 -7.38
N ARG A 56 12.40 -17.64 -6.25
CA ARG A 56 11.93 -16.26 -6.18
C ARG A 56 12.68 -15.55 -5.06
N VAL A 57 13.16 -14.35 -5.35
CA VAL A 57 13.85 -13.49 -4.39
C VAL A 57 13.22 -12.11 -4.44
N VAL A 58 13.02 -11.52 -3.27
CA VAL A 58 12.57 -10.16 -3.07
C VAL A 58 13.75 -9.33 -2.60
N ASP A 59 14.01 -8.23 -3.29
CA ASP A 59 15.09 -7.29 -3.01
C ASP A 59 14.46 -5.91 -2.78
N PHE A 60 14.74 -5.31 -1.62
CA PHE A 60 14.28 -3.97 -1.28
C PHE A 60 15.32 -2.96 -1.70
N GLN A 61 14.88 -1.96 -2.45
CA GLN A 61 15.72 -0.87 -2.91
C GLN A 61 15.03 0.44 -2.52
N PRO A 62 15.75 1.57 -2.43
CA PRO A 62 15.16 2.82 -2.02
C PRO A 62 13.97 3.14 -2.94
N THR A 63 12.79 3.30 -2.33
CA THR A 63 11.50 3.58 -3.00
C THR A 63 10.85 2.46 -3.83
N GLN A 64 11.49 1.30 -4.00
CA GLN A 64 10.99 0.24 -4.89
C GLN A 64 11.30 -1.17 -4.38
N VAL A 65 10.56 -2.15 -4.90
CA VAL A 65 10.83 -3.58 -4.66
C VAL A 65 11.18 -4.24 -5.99
N VAL A 66 12.25 -5.01 -6.00
CA VAL A 66 12.68 -5.80 -7.14
C VAL A 66 12.42 -7.27 -6.84
N ILE A 67 11.67 -7.93 -7.74
CA ILE A 67 11.34 -9.35 -7.63
C ILE A 67 12.04 -10.09 -8.75
N SER A 68 13.00 -10.91 -8.37
CA SER A 68 13.71 -11.82 -9.25
C SER A 68 13.06 -13.19 -9.19
N THR A 69 12.79 -13.81 -10.33
CA THR A 69 12.14 -15.13 -10.41
C THR A 69 12.76 -15.96 -11.51
N SER A 70 13.17 -17.19 -11.16
CA SER A 70 13.64 -18.18 -12.12
C SER A 70 12.53 -19.18 -12.42
N PHE A 71 12.45 -19.57 -13.69
CA PHE A 71 11.48 -20.51 -14.21
C PHE A 71 12.18 -21.67 -14.90
N GLU A 72 11.65 -22.87 -14.68
CA GLU A 72 11.94 -24.07 -15.45
C GLU A 72 10.61 -24.60 -16.02
N TYR A 73 10.50 -24.55 -17.34
CA TYR A 73 9.37 -25.05 -18.10
C TYR A 73 9.63 -26.48 -18.56
N ARG A 74 8.57 -27.12 -19.07
CA ARG A 74 8.68 -28.45 -19.70
C ARG A 74 9.73 -28.42 -20.83
N ALA A 75 10.40 -29.55 -21.02
CA ALA A 75 11.51 -29.72 -21.97
C ALA A 75 12.77 -28.88 -21.64
N GLY A 76 13.03 -28.60 -20.35
CA GLY A 76 14.28 -27.98 -19.89
C GLY A 76 14.46 -26.52 -20.28
N LYS A 77 13.41 -25.85 -20.77
CA LYS A 77 13.46 -24.43 -21.11
C LYS A 77 13.48 -23.61 -19.82
N THR A 78 14.43 -22.69 -19.68
CA THR A 78 14.51 -21.81 -18.51
C THR A 78 14.20 -20.36 -18.89
N ALA A 79 13.73 -19.58 -17.93
CA ALA A 79 13.66 -18.14 -18.05
C ALA A 79 13.89 -17.47 -16.70
N ASN A 80 14.54 -16.32 -16.72
CA ASN A 80 14.66 -15.45 -15.56
C ASN A 80 13.85 -14.19 -15.80
N THR A 81 13.15 -13.70 -14.79
CA THR A 81 12.47 -12.41 -14.85
C THR A 81 12.86 -11.55 -13.68
N VAL A 82 13.03 -10.26 -13.94
CA VAL A 82 13.22 -9.22 -12.93
C VAL A 82 12.06 -8.26 -13.07
N THR A 83 11.29 -8.03 -12.01
CA THR A 83 10.14 -7.13 -12.01
C THR A 83 10.33 -6.08 -10.93
N THR A 84 10.34 -4.80 -11.31
CA THR A 84 10.38 -3.70 -10.35
C THR A 84 8.97 -3.19 -10.11
N ILE A 85 8.60 -3.05 -8.85
CA ILE A 85 7.31 -2.52 -8.42
C ILE A 85 7.48 -1.38 -7.43
N VAL A 86 6.54 -0.44 -7.47
CA VAL A 86 6.46 0.69 -6.52
C VAL A 86 5.11 0.70 -5.81
N PRO A 87 5.07 1.12 -4.54
CA PRO A 87 3.83 1.28 -3.81
C PRO A 87 3.03 2.46 -4.39
N VAL A 88 1.71 2.28 -4.49
CA VAL A 88 0.77 3.33 -4.89
C VAL A 88 -0.34 3.39 -3.85
N ILE A 89 -0.47 4.53 -3.18
CA ILE A 89 -1.50 4.77 -2.18
C ILE A 89 -2.61 5.62 -2.82
N SER A 90 -3.83 5.10 -2.83
CA SER A 90 -5.01 5.81 -3.30
C SER A 90 -6.17 5.61 -2.34
N ASN A 91 -6.78 6.71 -1.88
CA ASN A 91 -7.91 6.71 -0.94
C ASN A 91 -7.64 5.86 0.32
N GLY A 92 -6.41 5.92 0.85
CA GLY A 92 -6.01 5.16 2.03
C GLY A 92 -5.78 3.66 1.80
N ARG A 93 -5.69 3.22 0.53
CA ARG A 93 -5.39 1.83 0.16
C ARG A 93 -4.06 1.78 -0.55
N LEU A 94 -3.16 0.93 -0.06
CA LEU A 94 -1.95 0.54 -0.77
C LEU A 94 -2.35 -0.31 -1.97
N SER A 95 -1.61 -0.22 -3.06
CA SER A 95 -1.59 -1.10 -4.22
C SER A 95 -0.17 -1.10 -4.80
N TRP A 96 0.13 -1.99 -5.72
CA TRP A 96 1.47 -2.10 -6.32
C TRP A 96 1.39 -1.87 -7.82
N ARG A 97 2.32 -1.08 -8.35
CA ARG A 97 2.46 -0.81 -9.78
C ARG A 97 3.80 -1.32 -10.26
N VAL A 98 3.79 -2.16 -11.29
CA VAL A 98 4.96 -2.57 -12.05
C VAL A 98 5.46 -1.38 -12.86
N THR A 99 6.71 -0.99 -12.64
CA THR A 99 7.40 0.09 -13.36
C THR A 99 8.31 -0.45 -14.44
N SER A 100 8.91 -1.62 -14.24
CA SER A 100 9.72 -2.29 -15.23
C SER A 100 9.60 -3.80 -15.09
N ARG A 101 9.84 -4.50 -16.20
CA ARG A 101 9.98 -5.95 -16.21
C ARG A 101 10.98 -6.34 -17.28
N ALA A 102 11.89 -7.24 -16.94
CA ALA A 102 12.80 -7.88 -17.88
C ALA A 102 12.59 -9.38 -17.89
N ARG A 103 12.83 -10.02 -19.04
CA ARG A 103 12.91 -11.47 -19.22
C ARG A 103 14.24 -11.80 -19.88
N ASN A 104 15.05 -12.63 -19.23
CA ASN A 104 16.38 -13.00 -19.71
C ASN A 104 17.29 -11.80 -20.03
N GLY A 105 17.15 -10.71 -19.27
CA GLY A 105 17.89 -9.46 -19.48
C GLY A 105 17.24 -8.48 -20.47
N GLU A 106 16.24 -8.91 -21.24
CA GLU A 106 15.55 -8.06 -22.20
C GLU A 106 14.32 -7.39 -21.58
N ALA A 107 14.19 -6.08 -21.77
CA ALA A 107 13.02 -5.35 -21.30
C ALA A 107 11.75 -5.83 -22.00
N VAL A 108 10.69 -6.03 -21.21
CA VAL A 108 9.38 -6.40 -21.72
C VAL A 108 8.68 -5.14 -22.26
N PRO A 109 7.95 -5.23 -23.39
CA PRO A 109 7.18 -4.12 -23.94
C PRO A 109 6.20 -3.46 -22.95
N GLN A 110 6.01 -2.15 -23.11
CA GLN A 110 5.21 -1.33 -22.18
C GLN A 110 3.72 -1.71 -22.17
N ASP A 111 3.17 -2.15 -23.30
CA ASP A 111 1.80 -2.66 -23.40
C ASP A 111 1.59 -3.90 -22.51
N VAL A 112 2.56 -4.80 -22.45
CA VAL A 112 2.54 -5.96 -21.55
C VAL A 112 2.63 -5.51 -20.08
N ILE A 113 3.47 -4.51 -19.77
CA ILE A 113 3.51 -3.93 -18.41
C ILE A 113 2.14 -3.33 -18.03
N ASN A 114 1.48 -2.64 -18.96
CA ASN A 114 0.15 -2.07 -18.73
C ASN A 114 -0.92 -3.15 -18.51
N GLN A 115 -0.85 -4.27 -19.24
CA GLN A 115 -1.73 -5.43 -19.02
C GLN A 115 -1.51 -6.07 -17.64
N ILE A 116 -0.24 -6.21 -17.22
CA ILE A 116 0.11 -6.71 -15.89
C ILE A 116 -0.46 -5.80 -14.80
N ASN A 117 -0.27 -4.48 -14.93
CA ASN A 117 -0.78 -3.50 -13.97
C ASN A 117 -2.32 -3.52 -13.85
N THR A 118 -3.01 -3.71 -14.97
CA THR A 118 -4.48 -3.86 -15.00
C THR A 118 -4.92 -5.11 -14.23
N SER A 119 -4.19 -6.22 -14.41
CA SER A 119 -4.47 -7.50 -13.74
C SER A 119 -4.19 -7.44 -12.24
N ILE A 120 -3.03 -6.89 -11.83
CA ILE A 120 -2.64 -6.74 -10.42
C ILE A 120 -3.64 -5.85 -9.68
N SER A 121 -4.04 -4.72 -10.27
CA SER A 121 -4.99 -3.80 -9.66
C SER A 121 -6.33 -4.46 -9.35
N THR A 122 -6.79 -5.35 -10.23
CA THR A 122 -8.05 -6.09 -10.05
C THR A 122 -7.94 -7.14 -8.94
N SER A 123 -6.89 -7.97 -8.99
CA SER A 123 -6.63 -9.01 -7.98
C SER A 123 -6.46 -8.43 -6.58
N TRP A 124 -5.71 -7.33 -6.49
CA TRP A 124 -5.46 -6.65 -5.22
C TRP A 124 -6.74 -6.05 -4.63
N ARG A 125 -7.56 -5.38 -5.45
CA ARG A 125 -8.85 -4.84 -5.02
C ARG A 125 -9.76 -5.93 -4.44
N ASN A 126 -9.82 -7.09 -5.09
CA ASN A 126 -10.65 -8.21 -4.64
C ASN A 126 -10.13 -8.83 -3.33
N TRP A 127 -8.82 -9.01 -3.19
CA TRP A 127 -8.23 -9.53 -1.95
C TRP A 127 -8.45 -8.58 -0.77
N VAL A 128 -8.20 -7.28 -0.96
CA VAL A 128 -8.37 -6.25 0.08
C VAL A 128 -9.80 -6.21 0.62
N LYS A 129 -10.80 -6.32 -0.26
CA LYS A 129 -12.23 -6.35 0.16
C LYS A 129 -12.55 -7.46 1.15
N GLY A 130 -11.82 -8.58 1.12
CA GLY A 130 -12.11 -9.75 1.96
C GLY A 130 -11.22 -9.91 3.20
N LYS A 131 -10.16 -9.10 3.37
CA LYS A 131 -9.09 -9.43 4.34
C LYS A 131 -8.58 -8.29 5.22
N LEU A 132 -8.78 -7.01 4.87
CA LEU A 132 -8.19 -5.92 5.65
C LEU A 132 -9.20 -5.29 6.64
N PRO A 133 -8.79 -5.09 7.91
CA PRO A 133 -9.59 -4.37 8.91
C PRO A 133 -9.75 -2.89 8.55
N THR A 134 -10.66 -2.21 9.23
CA THR A 134 -10.97 -0.80 9.04
C THR A 134 -9.75 0.09 9.35
N GLY A 135 -9.24 0.80 8.34
CA GLY A 135 -8.12 1.72 8.48
C GLY A 135 -7.71 2.36 7.14
N LYS A 136 -6.78 3.31 7.18
CA LYS A 136 -6.22 3.98 6.00
C LYS A 136 -4.70 3.94 6.05
N ILE A 137 -4.08 3.40 5.00
CA ILE A 137 -2.63 3.49 4.79
C ILE A 137 -2.30 4.94 4.42
N THR A 138 -1.31 5.51 5.12
CA THR A 138 -0.90 6.91 4.98
C THR A 138 0.43 7.04 4.25
N SER A 139 1.36 6.11 4.47
CA SER A 139 2.64 6.09 3.76
C SER A 139 3.22 4.68 3.67
N VAL A 140 4.11 4.50 2.68
CA VAL A 140 5.02 3.37 2.57
C VAL A 140 6.40 3.92 2.28
N THR A 141 7.37 3.57 3.12
CA THR A 141 8.78 3.90 2.93
C THR A 141 9.54 2.60 2.71
N ILE A 142 10.46 2.57 1.75
CA ILE A 142 11.27 1.40 1.41
C ILE A 142 12.74 1.84 1.40
N SER A 143 13.56 1.14 2.17
CA SER A 143 15.03 1.26 2.22
C SER A 143 15.68 0.04 1.57
N ASP A 144 16.99 -0.11 1.71
CA ASP A 144 17.73 -1.30 1.25
C ASP A 144 17.46 -2.56 2.10
N VAL A 145 16.80 -2.44 3.26
CA VAL A 145 16.64 -3.57 4.21
C VAL A 145 15.21 -3.74 4.73
N ASP A 146 14.41 -2.69 4.68
CA ASP A 146 13.07 -2.70 5.23
C ASP A 146 12.04 -1.89 4.44
N MET A 147 10.79 -2.31 4.59
CA MET A 147 9.61 -1.58 4.18
C MET A 147 8.78 -1.24 5.42
N VAL A 148 8.50 0.05 5.60
CA VAL A 148 7.67 0.57 6.69
C VAL A 148 6.35 1.06 6.13
N ILE A 149 5.25 0.49 6.60
CA ILE A 149 3.88 0.87 6.24
C ILE A 149 3.25 1.60 7.42
N ALA A 150 2.90 2.87 7.24
CA ALA A 150 2.13 3.64 8.21
C ALA A 150 0.64 3.60 7.88
N TYR A 151 -0.20 3.47 8.90
CA TYR A 151 -1.64 3.45 8.75
C TYR A 151 -2.36 4.01 9.98
N THR A 152 -3.57 4.49 9.78
CA THR A 152 -4.48 4.94 10.84
C THR A 152 -5.63 3.96 11.01
N THR A 153 -5.95 3.57 12.24
CA THR A 153 -7.15 2.78 12.55
C THR A 153 -8.26 3.68 13.07
N ALA A 154 -9.49 3.45 12.61
CA ALA A 154 -10.67 4.02 13.27
C ALA A 154 -10.88 3.26 14.59
N ARG A 155 -11.01 4.00 15.69
CA ARG A 155 -11.25 3.44 17.02
C ARG A 155 -12.72 3.08 17.19
#